data_AF-A0A2V2FQZ2-F1
#
_entry.id   AF-A0A2V2FQZ2-F1
#
_cell.length_a   1.000
_cell.length_b   1.000
_cell.length_c   1.000
_cell.angle_alpha   90.00
_cell.angle_beta   90.00
_cell.angle_gamma   90.00
#
_symmetry.space_group_name_H-M   'P 1'
#
loop_
_entity.id
_entity.type
_entity.pdbx_description
1 polymer ?
#
loop_
_entity_poly.entity_id
_entity_poly.type
_entity_poly.pdbx_seq_one_letter_code
_entity_poly.pdbx_strand_id
1 'polypeptide(L)'
;VRRVYPRGTIVIERCLRREHESGRRRFTISHECAHYIMDRAVPSAAFHREFDNERIYSQEDFKNLFSFRETQVDRMGAALLMPRFMVRNVVSMYGCTDRIPVYGDSVLRTADKLRIKQMANAMGVSFSAFLIRLRELGCLCYRPLAEYITEEMGLGQDGGTG
;
A
#
# COMPACT_ATOMS: atom_id res chain seq x y z
N VAL A 1 -9.84 -34.21 7.49
CA VAL A 1 -8.86 -34.62 6.44
C VAL A 1 -7.82 -33.52 6.31
N ARG A 2 -6.55 -33.79 6.65
CA ARG A 2 -5.44 -32.84 6.49
C ARG A 2 -5.06 -32.81 5.01
N ARG A 3 -5.37 -31.71 4.31
CA ARG A 3 -5.05 -31.55 2.89
C ARG A 3 -3.62 -31.00 2.77
N VAL A 4 -2.74 -31.74 2.11
CA VAL A 4 -1.37 -31.32 1.83
C VAL A 4 -1.30 -30.89 0.37
N TYR A 5 -0.81 -29.68 0.11
CA TYR A 5 -0.66 -29.14 -1.24
C TYR A 5 0.79 -29.32 -1.72
N PRO A 6 1.03 -29.54 -3.03
CA PRO A 6 2.38 -29.60 -3.59
C PRO A 6 3.16 -28.29 -3.36
N ARG A 7 4.50 -28.38 -3.32
CA ARG A 7 5.38 -27.20 -3.23
C ARG A 7 5.11 -26.23 -4.37
N GLY A 8 5.03 -24.93 -4.05
CA GLY A 8 4.74 -23.88 -5.01
C GLY A 8 3.24 -23.63 -5.24
N THR A 9 2.37 -24.30 -4.49
CA THR A 9 0.93 -24.00 -4.49
C THR A 9 0.64 -22.81 -3.59
N ILE A 10 0.09 -21.73 -4.15
CA ILE A 10 -0.45 -20.61 -3.37
C ILE A 10 -1.85 -21.01 -2.85
N VAL A 11 -2.06 -20.88 -1.55
CA VAL A 11 -3.33 -21.21 -0.89
C VAL A 11 -3.98 -19.93 -0.39
N ILE A 12 -5.23 -19.70 -0.79
CA ILE A 12 -5.99 -18.49 -0.43
C ILE A 12 -7.19 -18.90 0.42
N GLU A 13 -7.48 -18.11 1.46
CA GLU A 13 -8.62 -18.37 2.35
C GLU A 13 -9.95 -18.37 1.59
N ARG A 14 -10.82 -19.35 1.90
CA ARG A 14 -12.12 -19.51 1.22
C ARG A 14 -13.05 -18.29 1.41
N CYS A 15 -12.95 -17.59 2.54
CA CYS A 15 -13.75 -16.40 2.83
C CYS A 15 -13.53 -15.29 1.78
N LEU A 16 -12.31 -15.21 1.22
CA LEU A 16 -11.95 -14.23 0.21
C LEU A 16 -12.63 -14.47 -1.14
N ARG A 17 -13.35 -15.58 -1.34
CA ARG A 17 -14.16 -15.82 -2.55
C ARG A 17 -15.38 -14.89 -2.66
N ARG A 18 -15.79 -14.24 -1.58
CA ARG A 18 -16.94 -13.32 -1.58
C ARG A 18 -16.63 -12.08 -2.40
N GLU A 19 -17.62 -11.54 -3.11
CA GLU A 19 -17.39 -10.37 -3.99
C GLU A 19 -16.95 -9.12 -3.22
N HIS A 20 -17.50 -8.87 -2.02
CA HIS A 20 -17.07 -7.75 -1.18
C HIS A 20 -15.62 -7.87 -0.68
N GLU A 21 -15.03 -9.06 -0.73
CA GLU A 21 -13.61 -9.30 -0.39
C GLU A 21 -12.70 -9.19 -1.62
N SER A 22 -13.20 -8.80 -2.80
CA SER A 22 -12.42 -8.78 -4.05
C SER A 22 -11.11 -7.99 -3.92
N GLY A 23 -11.13 -6.82 -3.27
CA GLY A 23 -9.91 -6.03 -3.06
C GLY A 23 -8.86 -6.76 -2.23
N ARG A 24 -9.27 -7.38 -1.11
CA ARG A 24 -8.39 -8.19 -0.25
C ARG A 24 -7.90 -9.43 -0.98
N ARG A 25 -8.78 -10.14 -1.70
CA ARG A 25 -8.43 -11.30 -2.53
C ARG A 25 -7.34 -10.97 -3.54
N ARG A 26 -7.50 -9.88 -4.30
CA ARG A 26 -6.51 -9.45 -5.31
C ARG A 26 -5.17 -9.08 -4.67
N PHE A 27 -5.21 -8.39 -3.53
CA PHE A 27 -3.99 -8.05 -2.79
C PHE A 27 -3.27 -9.30 -2.28
N THR A 28 -3.98 -10.23 -1.62
CA THR A 28 -3.39 -11.48 -1.14
C THR A 28 -2.77 -12.28 -2.29
N ILE A 29 -3.47 -12.44 -3.41
CA ILE A 29 -2.90 -13.12 -4.58
C ILE A 29 -1.63 -12.42 -5.06
N SER A 30 -1.63 -11.09 -5.14
CA SER A 30 -0.47 -10.32 -5.60
C SER A 30 0.71 -10.39 -4.61
N HIS A 31 0.43 -10.42 -3.31
CA HIS A 31 1.42 -10.59 -2.23
C HIS A 31 2.07 -11.98 -2.31
N GLU A 32 1.28 -13.05 -2.45
CA GLU A 32 1.81 -14.41 -2.62
C GLU A 32 2.59 -14.58 -3.93
N CYS A 33 2.15 -13.94 -5.01
CA CYS A 33 2.92 -13.86 -6.25
C CYS A 33 4.25 -13.12 -6.04
N ALA A 34 4.26 -12.05 -5.25
CA ALA A 34 5.48 -11.32 -4.93
C ALA A 34 6.46 -12.18 -4.12
N HIS A 35 5.99 -12.94 -3.12
CA HIS A 35 6.82 -13.95 -2.44
C HIS A 35 7.46 -14.92 -3.43
N TYR A 36 6.65 -15.51 -4.30
CA TYR A 36 7.11 -16.49 -5.27
C TYR A 36 8.16 -15.94 -6.25
N ILE A 37 7.98 -14.69 -6.70
CA ILE A 37 8.93 -14.04 -7.58
C ILE A 37 10.20 -13.65 -6.83
N MET A 38 10.10 -13.03 -5.65
CA MET A 38 11.28 -12.64 -4.86
C MET A 38 12.16 -13.85 -4.53
N ASP A 39 11.56 -14.97 -4.12
CA ASP A 39 12.27 -16.21 -3.80
C ASP A 39 13.03 -16.81 -5.00
N ARG A 40 12.68 -16.42 -6.23
CA ARG A 40 13.29 -16.92 -7.47
C ARG A 40 14.17 -15.91 -8.19
N ALA A 41 13.79 -14.64 -8.16
CA ALA A 41 14.37 -13.57 -8.97
C ALA A 41 15.42 -12.79 -8.21
N VAL A 42 15.36 -12.74 -6.88
CA VAL A 42 16.50 -12.33 -6.07
C VAL A 42 17.33 -13.59 -5.91
N PRO A 43 18.47 -13.75 -6.62
CA PRO A 43 19.42 -14.74 -6.18
C PRO A 43 19.67 -14.38 -4.72
N SER A 44 19.50 -15.31 -3.78
CA SER A 44 20.22 -15.18 -2.50
C SER A 44 21.65 -14.96 -2.96
N ALA A 45 22.10 -13.70 -2.91
CA ALA A 45 23.37 -13.32 -3.48
C ALA A 45 24.34 -14.32 -2.87
N ALA A 46 25.17 -14.98 -3.68
CA ALA A 46 26.01 -16.08 -3.21
C ALA A 46 26.97 -15.67 -2.07
N PHE A 47 26.93 -14.41 -1.64
CA PHE A 47 27.66 -13.78 -0.55
C PHE A 47 26.78 -13.01 0.46
N HIS A 48 25.45 -13.07 0.36
CA HIS A 48 24.51 -12.59 1.37
C HIS A 48 23.52 -13.72 1.65
N ARG A 49 23.97 -14.69 2.44
CA ARG A 49 23.03 -15.53 3.16
C ARG A 49 22.29 -14.57 4.10
N GLU A 50 20.99 -14.37 3.91
CA GLU A 50 20.15 -13.60 4.84
C GLU A 50 20.30 -14.11 6.30
N PHE A 51 20.81 -15.33 6.43
CA PHE A 51 21.33 -15.95 7.63
C PHE A 51 22.86 -16.05 7.51
N ASP A 52 23.57 -15.06 8.06
CA ASP A 52 25.00 -15.23 8.28
C ASP A 52 25.20 -16.30 9.36
N ASN A 53 25.70 -17.47 8.97
CA ASN A 53 25.95 -18.56 9.92
C ASN A 53 27.03 -18.20 10.95
N GLU A 54 27.77 -17.11 10.75
CA GLU A 54 28.74 -16.57 11.70
C GLU A 54 28.11 -15.62 12.72
N ARG A 55 26.86 -15.17 12.49
CA ARG A 55 26.12 -14.26 13.39
C ARG A 55 25.11 -15.03 14.25
N ILE A 56 25.19 -14.86 15.57
CA ILE A 56 24.15 -15.33 16.49
C ILE A 56 23.01 -14.32 16.45
N TYR A 57 21.89 -14.72 15.84
CA TYR A 57 20.70 -13.89 15.78
C TYR A 57 19.84 -14.11 17.03
N SER A 58 19.44 -13.03 17.68
CA SER A 58 18.42 -13.06 18.72
C SER A 58 17.03 -13.28 18.10
N GLN A 59 16.04 -13.61 18.93
CA GLN A 59 14.65 -13.69 18.48
C GLN A 59 14.14 -12.34 17.92
N GLU A 60 14.66 -11.22 18.43
CA GLU A 60 14.33 -9.88 17.96
C GLU A 60 14.92 -9.61 16.58
N ASP A 61 16.15 -10.05 16.31
CA ASP A 61 16.78 -9.90 15.00
C ASP A 61 16.00 -10.65 13.91
N PHE A 62 15.55 -11.87 14.21
CA PHE A 62 14.69 -12.62 13.30
C PHE A 62 13.38 -11.89 13.02
N LYS A 63 12.70 -11.39 14.06
CA LYS A 63 11.46 -10.61 13.90
C LYS A 63 11.67 -9.40 12.99
N ASN A 64 12.78 -8.68 13.17
CA ASN A 64 13.12 -7.52 12.35
C ASN A 64 13.41 -7.90 10.89
N LEU A 65 14.15 -8.98 10.67
CA LEU A 65 14.46 -9.47 9.32
C LEU A 65 13.19 -9.92 8.59
N PHE A 66 12.32 -10.69 9.24
CA PHE A 66 11.03 -11.11 8.68
C PHE A 66 10.16 -9.89 8.38
N SER A 67 10.05 -8.93 9.31
CA SER A 67 9.30 -7.69 9.11
C SER A 67 9.78 -6.90 7.88
N PHE A 68 11.10 -6.81 7.68
CA PHE A 68 11.67 -6.15 6.51
C PHE A 68 11.34 -6.88 5.20
N ARG A 69 11.43 -8.22 5.19
CA ARG A 69 11.07 -9.03 4.02
C ARG A 69 9.60 -8.88 3.67
N GLU A 70 8.70 -9.01 4.65
CA GLU A 70 7.26 -8.80 4.48
C GLU A 70 6.96 -7.41 3.93
N THR A 71 7.63 -6.37 4.44
CA THR A 71 7.47 -5.00 3.93
C THR A 71 7.88 -4.89 2.45
N GLN A 72 8.96 -5.57 2.03
CA GLN A 72 9.36 -5.58 0.63
C GLN A 72 8.36 -6.33 -0.25
N VAL A 73 7.87 -7.49 0.22
CA VAL A 73 6.87 -8.30 -0.47
C VAL A 73 5.58 -7.51 -0.63
N ASP A 74 5.11 -6.81 0.39
CA ASP A 74 3.94 -5.94 0.31
C ASP A 74 4.08 -4.84 -0.75
N ARG A 75 5.24 -4.17 -0.79
CA ARG A 75 5.53 -3.15 -1.82
C ARG A 75 5.53 -3.73 -3.22
N MET A 76 6.11 -4.92 -3.40
CA MET A 76 6.10 -5.60 -4.69
C MET A 76 4.71 -6.09 -5.08
N GLY A 77 3.95 -6.67 -4.14
CA GLY A 77 2.56 -7.07 -4.35
C GLY A 77 1.68 -5.89 -4.76
N ALA A 78 1.85 -4.74 -4.09
CA ALA A 78 1.20 -3.48 -4.46
C ALA A 78 1.66 -3.00 -5.85
N ALA A 79 2.92 -3.16 -6.23
CA ALA A 79 3.43 -2.78 -7.54
C ALA A 79 2.95 -3.68 -8.67
N LEU A 80 2.74 -4.97 -8.41
CA LEU A 80 2.14 -5.93 -9.34
C LEU A 80 0.64 -5.62 -9.54
N LEU A 81 -0.08 -5.37 -8.45
CA LEU A 81 -1.51 -5.09 -8.49
C LEU A 81 -1.84 -3.68 -9.01
N MET A 82 -1.01 -2.70 -8.67
CA MET A 82 -1.17 -1.29 -9.02
C MET A 82 0.12 -0.75 -9.64
N PRO A 83 0.42 -1.14 -10.90
CA PRO A 83 1.62 -0.66 -11.61
C PRO A 83 1.62 0.85 -11.78
N ARG A 84 2.81 1.46 -11.78
CA ARG A 84 2.99 2.92 -11.87
C ARG A 84 2.24 3.55 -13.05
N PHE A 85 2.27 2.91 -14.21
CA PHE A 85 1.59 3.43 -15.41
C PHE A 85 0.06 3.39 -15.27
N MET A 86 -0.51 2.34 -14.67
CA MET A 86 -1.95 2.25 -14.44
C MET A 86 -2.41 3.29 -13.41
N VAL A 87 -1.66 3.45 -12.31
CA VAL A 87 -1.97 4.46 -11.29
C VAL A 87 -1.95 5.86 -11.91
N ARG A 88 -0.93 6.17 -12.72
CA ARG A 88 -0.85 7.46 -13.43
C ARG A 88 -2.01 7.69 -14.38
N ASN A 89 -2.40 6.67 -15.15
CA ASN A 89 -3.54 6.77 -16.06
C ASN A 89 -4.85 7.02 -15.31
N VAL A 90 -5.08 6.31 -14.20
CA VAL A 90 -6.27 6.52 -13.37
C VAL A 90 -6.25 7.93 -12.75
N VAL A 91 -5.14 8.36 -12.15
CA VAL A 91 -4.99 9.71 -11.59
C VAL A 91 -5.31 10.78 -12.66
N SER A 92 -4.78 10.62 -13.88
CA SER A 92 -5.06 11.53 -14.99
C SER A 92 -6.53 11.50 -15.45
N MET A 93 -7.14 10.32 -15.55
CA MET A 93 -8.55 10.15 -15.94
C MET A 93 -9.53 10.83 -14.99
N TYR A 94 -9.19 10.90 -13.70
CA TYR A 94 -10.01 11.56 -12.68
C TYR A 94 -9.66 13.04 -12.49
N GLY A 95 -8.92 13.64 -13.43
CA GLY A 95 -8.62 15.07 -13.45
C GLY A 95 -7.59 15.53 -12.42
N CYS A 96 -6.84 14.60 -11.82
CA CYS A 96 -5.71 14.95 -10.95
C CYS A 96 -4.48 15.23 -11.81
N THR A 97 -4.33 16.48 -12.25
CA THR A 97 -3.12 16.96 -12.95
C THR A 97 -1.95 17.12 -12.00
N ASP A 98 -2.24 17.52 -10.77
CA ASP A 98 -1.28 17.73 -9.69
C ASP A 98 -1.39 16.66 -8.59
N ARG A 99 -0.49 16.75 -7.60
CA ARG A 99 -0.49 15.86 -6.44
C ARG A 99 -1.70 16.14 -5.54
N ILE A 100 -2.28 15.07 -4.99
CA ILE A 100 -3.47 15.15 -4.13
C ILE A 100 -3.06 15.67 -2.74
N PRO A 101 -3.68 16.72 -2.20
CA PRO A 101 -3.30 17.28 -0.91
C PRO A 101 -3.70 16.36 0.25
N VAL A 102 -2.79 16.21 1.21
CA VAL A 102 -2.97 15.53 2.50
C VAL A 102 -2.54 16.50 3.59
N TYR A 103 -3.39 16.74 4.58
CA TYR A 103 -3.15 17.68 5.67
C TYR A 103 -2.64 16.91 6.90
N GLY A 104 -1.57 17.41 7.52
CA GLY A 104 -0.84 16.66 8.54
C GLY A 104 -0.39 15.30 7.99
N ASP A 105 -0.59 14.22 8.75
CA ASP A 105 -0.12 12.89 8.34
C ASP A 105 -1.12 12.10 7.49
N SER A 106 -2.41 12.44 7.56
CA SER A 106 -3.48 11.59 7.00
C SER A 106 -4.82 12.26 6.69
N VAL A 107 -4.98 13.56 6.96
CA VAL A 107 -6.27 14.24 6.78
C VAL A 107 -6.48 14.56 5.30
N LEU A 108 -7.63 14.18 4.77
CA LEU A 108 -8.05 14.43 3.40
C LEU A 108 -9.36 15.20 3.43
N ARG A 109 -9.52 16.19 2.56
CA ARG A 109 -10.83 16.81 2.32
C ARG A 109 -11.82 15.76 1.84
N THR A 110 -13.09 15.94 2.14
CA THR A 110 -14.14 14.98 1.75
C THR A 110 -14.16 14.76 0.23
N ALA A 111 -13.94 15.81 -0.57
CA ALA A 111 -13.84 15.72 -2.03
C ALA A 111 -12.65 14.85 -2.49
N ASP A 112 -11.45 15.07 -1.92
CA ASP A 112 -10.25 14.30 -2.26
C ASP A 112 -10.36 12.84 -1.82
N LYS A 113 -10.93 12.60 -0.64
CA LYS A 113 -11.22 11.26 -0.14
C LYS A 113 -12.18 10.52 -1.07
N LEU A 114 -13.22 11.20 -1.56
CA LEU A 114 -14.16 10.61 -2.52
C LEU A 114 -13.48 10.28 -3.85
N ARG A 115 -12.65 11.18 -4.40
CA ARG A 115 -11.89 10.93 -5.62
C ARG A 115 -10.96 9.73 -5.47
N ILE A 116 -10.18 9.66 -4.39
CA ILE A 116 -9.29 8.52 -4.11
C ILE A 116 -10.10 7.22 -4.01
N LYS A 117 -11.28 7.25 -3.38
CA LYS A 117 -12.17 6.08 -3.31
C LYS A 117 -12.65 5.64 -4.70
N GLN A 118 -13.02 6.58 -5.57
CA GLN A 118 -13.42 6.26 -6.94
C GLN A 118 -12.26 5.67 -7.75
N MET A 119 -11.07 6.24 -7.64
CA MET A 119 -9.86 5.71 -8.28
C MET A 119 -9.50 4.30 -7.77
N ALA A 120 -9.61 4.06 -6.46
CA ALA A 120 -9.39 2.76 -5.86
C ALA A 120 -10.40 1.72 -6.39
N ASN A 121 -11.67 2.12 -6.53
CA ASN A 121 -12.71 1.26 -7.11
C ASN A 121 -12.42 0.94 -8.59
N ALA A 122 -11.95 1.91 -9.38
CA ALA A 122 -11.55 1.69 -10.77
C ALA A 122 -10.36 0.72 -10.89
N MET A 123 -9.41 0.79 -9.95
CA MET A 123 -8.31 -0.18 -9.83
C MET A 123 -8.75 -1.52 -9.22
N GLY A 124 -9.97 -1.59 -8.67
CA GLY A 124 -10.52 -2.77 -8.00
C GLY A 124 -9.76 -3.18 -6.74
N VAL A 125 -9.25 -2.20 -5.99
CA VAL A 125 -8.51 -2.36 -4.74
C VAL A 125 -9.19 -1.64 -3.59
N SER A 126 -8.75 -1.88 -2.35
CA SER A 126 -9.25 -1.12 -1.21
C SER A 126 -8.73 0.32 -1.24
N PHE A 127 -9.47 1.23 -0.60
CA PHE A 127 -9.04 2.62 -0.41
C PHE A 127 -7.66 2.72 0.26
N SER A 128 -7.43 1.93 1.31
CA SER A 128 -6.16 1.93 2.05
C SER A 128 -4.98 1.49 1.19
N ALA A 129 -5.12 0.41 0.43
CA ALA A 129 -4.08 -0.08 -0.46
C ALA A 129 -3.73 0.95 -1.55
N PHE A 130 -4.75 1.57 -2.14
CA PHE A 130 -4.53 2.62 -3.14
C PHE A 130 -3.87 3.87 -2.55
N LEU A 131 -4.28 4.31 -1.37
CA LEU A 131 -3.68 5.47 -0.69
C LEU A 131 -2.20 5.24 -0.37
N ILE A 132 -1.84 4.05 0.13
CA ILE A 132 -0.44 3.67 0.34
C ILE A 132 0.31 3.72 -0.99
N ARG A 133 -0.28 3.20 -2.06
CA ARG A 133 0.36 3.20 -3.37
C ARG A 133 0.58 4.61 -3.94
N LEU A 134 -0.39 5.51 -3.76
CA LEU A 134 -0.24 6.92 -4.14
C LEU A 134 0.91 7.59 -3.38
N ARG A 135 1.08 7.28 -2.09
CA ARG A 135 2.20 7.75 -1.28
C ARG A 135 3.54 7.26 -1.85
N GLU A 136 3.66 5.96 -2.12
CA GLU A 136 4.88 5.36 -2.69
C GLU A 136 5.28 5.95 -4.05
N LEU A 137 4.29 6.29 -4.87
CA LEU A 137 4.52 6.85 -6.21
C LEU A 137 4.69 8.39 -6.21
N GLY A 138 4.63 9.03 -5.04
CA GLY A 138 4.77 10.48 -4.92
C GLY A 138 3.60 11.27 -5.49
N CYS A 139 2.39 10.67 -5.51
CA CYS A 139 1.16 11.31 -6.00
C CYS A 139 0.46 12.18 -4.94
N LEU A 140 0.99 12.24 -3.71
CA LEU A 140 0.43 13.02 -2.60
C LEU A 140 1.29 14.26 -2.30
N CYS A 141 0.66 15.34 -1.84
CA CYS A 141 1.31 16.57 -1.39
C CYS A 141 0.91 16.82 0.07
N TYR A 142 1.90 16.84 0.97
CA TYR A 142 1.67 17.04 2.40
C TYR A 142 1.63 18.53 2.74
N ARG A 143 0.56 18.95 3.43
CA ARG A 143 0.30 20.33 3.83
C ARG A 143 0.11 20.43 5.35
N PRO A 144 0.37 21.59 5.98
CA PRO A 144 0.14 21.78 7.41
C PRO A 144 -1.33 21.54 7.79
N LEU A 145 -1.57 20.88 8.93
CA LEU A 145 -2.94 20.64 9.41
C LEU A 145 -3.71 21.95 9.69
N ALA A 146 -3.00 23.02 10.06
CA ALA A 146 -3.58 24.34 10.30
C ALA A 146 -4.35 24.86 9.08
N GLU A 147 -3.85 24.65 7.86
CA GLU A 147 -4.50 25.05 6.60
C GLU A 147 -5.89 24.43 6.47
N TYR A 148 -6.04 23.15 6.85
CA TYR A 148 -7.34 22.48 6.83
C TYR A 148 -8.31 23.07 7.85
N ILE A 149 -7.84 23.39 9.06
CA ILE A 149 -8.68 23.94 10.13
C ILE A 149 -9.17 25.34 9.76
N THR A 150 -8.29 26.18 9.21
CA THR A 150 -8.65 27.54 8.82
C THR A 150 -9.58 27.57 7.61
N GLU A 151 -9.37 26.68 6.63
CA GLU A 151 -10.12 26.72 5.37
C GLU A 151 -11.41 25.89 5.36
N GLU A 152 -11.48 24.77 6.10
CA GLU A 152 -12.67 23.90 6.12
C GLU A 152 -13.50 24.02 7.40
N MET A 153 -12.87 24.29 8.54
CA MET A 153 -13.58 24.37 9.82
C MET A 153 -13.91 25.82 10.21
N GLY A 154 -13.36 26.82 9.52
CA GLY A 154 -13.63 28.25 9.76
C GLY A 154 -13.14 28.80 11.11
N LEU A 155 -12.37 28.02 11.87
CA LEU A 155 -11.96 28.33 13.25
C LEU A 155 -10.78 29.31 13.36
N GLY A 156 -10.57 30.17 12.35
CA GLY A 156 -9.44 31.10 12.28
C GLY A 156 -9.80 32.54 11.90
N GLN A 157 -11.09 32.89 11.79
CA GLN A 157 -11.53 34.24 11.40
C GLN A 157 -12.06 35.10 12.57
N ASP A 158 -11.92 34.68 13.83
CA ASP A 158 -12.26 35.53 14.98
C ASP A 158 -11.01 36.23 15.52
N GLY A 159 -10.57 37.26 14.80
CA GLY A 159 -9.41 38.07 15.18
C GLY A 159 -9.29 39.37 14.41
N GLY A 160 -10.24 40.30 14.63
CA GLY A 160 -10.01 41.73 14.42
C GLY A 160 -10.95 42.43 13.44
N THR A 161 -12.04 43.00 13.96
CA THR A 161 -12.35 44.44 13.92
C THR A 161 -13.64 44.67 14.69
N GLY A 162 -13.57 45.47 15.76
CA GLY A 162 -14.68 45.83 16.64
C GLY A 162 -14.15 46.42 17.93
#